data_AF-A0ABD2ADE1-F1
#
_entry.id   AF-A0ABD2ADE1-F1
#
_cell.length_a   1.000
_cell.length_b   1.000
_cell.length_c   1.000
_cell.angle_alpha   90.00
_cell.angle_beta   90.00
_cell.angle_gamma   90.00
#
_symmetry.space_group_name_H-M   'P 1'
#
loop_
_entity.id
_entity.type
_entity.pdbx_description
1 polymer ?
#
loop_
_entity_poly.entity_id
_entity_poly.type
_entity_poly.pdbx_seq_one_letter_code
_entity_poly.pdbx_strand_id
1 'polypeptide(L)'
;MAVHHMLDIVDPLTYFSVTDFRDMALPIVDDLILNKKMPIVVGGTNYYIESILWKILVSEPKKNCQDKEDQTRMVLSDNDNKDRDGDTEETLERRETEDESSPSKKMKIDGWTREETNEVLHRRLAEIDPEMAQRLHPNNRRKILKRIIKFNFNMILT
;
A
#
# COMPACT_ATOMS: atom_id res chain seq x y z
N MET A 1 28.34 9.34 -10.50
CA MET A 1 27.11 8.74 -11.04
C MET A 1 26.58 7.77 -9.99
N ALA A 2 25.31 7.89 -9.58
CA ALA A 2 24.72 6.96 -8.62
C ALA A 2 24.34 5.66 -9.34
N VAL A 3 24.63 4.51 -8.73
CA VAL A 3 24.19 3.21 -9.24
C VAL A 3 22.72 3.05 -8.88
N HIS A 4 21.88 2.79 -9.88
CA HIS A 4 20.46 2.54 -9.69
C HIS A 4 20.21 1.04 -9.77
N HIS A 5 19.35 0.56 -8.88
CA HIS A 5 18.92 -0.83 -8.81
C HIS A 5 17.41 -0.89 -9.10
N MET A 6 16.89 -2.08 -9.45
CA MET A 6 15.45 -2.31 -9.69
C MET A 6 14.84 -1.49 -10.84
N LEU A 7 15.63 -1.14 -11.86
CA LEU A 7 15.16 -0.52 -13.10
C LEU A 7 15.26 -1.51 -14.25
N ASP A 8 14.22 -1.58 -15.08
CA ASP A 8 14.14 -2.44 -16.28
C ASP A 8 14.39 -3.94 -15.97
N ILE A 9 13.81 -4.41 -14.86
CA ILE A 9 14.03 -5.76 -14.34
C ILE A 9 12.95 -6.77 -14.74
N VAL A 10 11.80 -6.31 -15.25
CA VAL A 10 10.57 -7.09 -15.39
C VAL A 10 9.95 -6.77 -16.74
N ASP A 11 9.48 -7.81 -17.43
CA ASP A 11 8.80 -7.67 -18.72
C ASP A 11 7.34 -7.19 -18.53
N PRO A 12 6.81 -6.32 -19.41
CA PRO A 12 5.45 -5.77 -19.26
C PRO A 12 4.33 -6.82 -19.27
N LEU A 13 4.56 -8.01 -19.83
CA LEU A 13 3.57 -9.09 -19.89
C LEU A 13 3.62 -9.99 -18.65
N THR A 14 4.57 -9.76 -17.75
CA THR A 14 4.74 -10.56 -16.55
C THR A 14 4.06 -9.92 -15.34
N TYR A 15 3.41 -10.75 -14.53
CA TYR A 15 2.86 -10.30 -13.26
C TYR A 15 3.99 -10.03 -12.28
N PHE A 16 3.94 -8.88 -11.64
CA PHE A 16 4.92 -8.47 -10.64
C PHE A 16 4.22 -7.98 -9.38
N SER A 17 4.46 -8.69 -8.29
CA SER A 17 3.83 -8.41 -7.01
C SER A 17 4.79 -7.68 -6.06
N VAL A 18 4.22 -7.17 -4.97
CA VAL A 18 5.01 -6.55 -3.89
C VAL A 18 5.94 -7.53 -3.20
N THR A 19 5.58 -8.82 -3.17
CA THR A 19 6.45 -9.84 -2.59
C THR A 19 7.68 -10.06 -3.46
N ASP A 20 7.49 -10.10 -4.78
CA ASP A 20 8.59 -10.23 -5.74
C ASP A 20 9.55 -9.04 -5.64
N PHE A 21 8.99 -7.82 -5.58
CA PHE A 21 9.79 -6.61 -5.37
C PHE A 21 10.60 -6.65 -4.08
N ARG A 22 9.96 -7.02 -2.96
CA ARG A 22 10.61 -7.11 -1.65
C ARG A 22 11.77 -8.11 -1.69
N ASP A 23 11.51 -9.31 -2.21
CA ASP A 23 12.45 -10.41 -2.20
C ASP A 23 13.65 -10.12 -3.13
N MET A 24 13.45 -9.34 -4.19
CA MET A 24 14.54 -8.85 -5.04
C MET A 24 15.29 -7.66 -4.43
N ALA A 25 14.61 -6.75 -3.73
CA ALA A 25 15.22 -5.53 -3.20
C ALA A 25 16.02 -5.74 -1.91
N LEU A 26 15.56 -6.63 -1.01
CA LEU A 26 16.21 -6.87 0.28
C LEU A 26 17.68 -7.30 0.15
N PRO A 27 18.05 -8.28 -0.71
CA PRO A 27 19.44 -8.65 -0.90
C PRO A 27 20.33 -7.48 -1.34
N ILE A 28 19.82 -6.62 -2.22
CA ILE A 28 20.56 -5.45 -2.71
C ILE A 28 20.81 -4.45 -1.59
N VAL A 29 19.80 -4.21 -0.74
CA VAL A 29 19.91 -3.34 0.42
C VAL A 29 20.95 -3.89 1.40
N ASP A 30 20.90 -5.18 1.70
CA ASP A 30 21.85 -5.85 2.58
C ASP A 30 23.28 -5.77 2.03
N ASP A 31 23.47 -6.02 0.73
CA ASP A 31 24.77 -5.89 0.06
C ASP A 31 25.32 -4.46 0.14
N LEU A 32 24.48 -3.44 -0.05
CA LEU A 32 24.90 -2.04 0.06
C LEU A 32 25.34 -1.71 1.49
N ILE A 33 24.58 -2.16 2.50
CA ILE A 33 24.90 -1.94 3.91
C ILE A 33 26.22 -2.63 4.27
N LEU A 34 26.41 -3.89 3.84
CA LEU A 34 27.66 -4.64 4.03
C LEU A 34 28.86 -3.92 3.43
N ASN A 35 28.66 -3.29 2.26
CA ASN A 35 29.68 -2.49 1.58
C ASN A 35 29.82 -1.05 2.15
N LYS A 36 29.23 -0.75 3.31
CA LYS A 36 29.22 0.58 3.96
C LYS A 36 28.66 1.70 3.07
N LYS A 37 27.73 1.35 2.17
CA LYS A 37 26.99 2.31 1.34
C LYS A 37 25.59 2.51 1.92
N MET A 38 25.10 3.74 1.86
CA MET A 38 23.74 4.07 2.30
C MET A 38 22.74 3.75 1.18
N PRO A 39 21.83 2.77 1.37
CA PRO A 39 20.76 2.52 0.42
C PRO A 39 19.76 3.68 0.45
N ILE A 40 19.37 4.17 -0.73
CA ILE A 40 18.35 5.22 -0.89
C ILE A 40 17.25 4.65 -1.78
N VAL A 41 16.06 4.53 -1.22
CA VAL A 41 14.85 4.12 -1.96
C VAL A 41 14.16 5.40 -2.45
N VAL A 42 13.83 5.43 -3.74
CA VAL A 42 13.18 6.57 -4.39
C VAL A 42 11.91 6.13 -5.12
N GLY A 43 10.89 6.99 -5.12
CA GLY A 43 9.62 6.76 -5.82
C GLY A 43 8.72 5.68 -5.19
N GLY A 44 7.91 5.04 -6.04
CA GLY A 44 7.01 3.93 -5.70
C GLY A 44 5.68 4.34 -5.04
N THR A 45 4.77 3.37 -4.95
CA THR A 45 3.58 3.46 -4.09
C THR A 45 4.01 3.14 -2.66
N ASN A 46 3.45 3.84 -1.66
CA ASN A 46 3.78 3.62 -0.25
C ASN A 46 3.73 2.13 0.15
N TYR A 47 2.81 1.36 -0.44
CA TYR A 47 2.68 -0.09 -0.27
C TYR A 47 3.97 -0.89 -0.57
N TYR A 48 4.72 -0.54 -1.62
CA TYR A 48 6.00 -1.20 -1.96
C TYR A 48 7.12 -0.80 -1.00
N ILE A 49 7.09 0.43 -0.48
CA ILE A 49 8.08 0.91 0.50
C ILE A 49 7.85 0.20 1.84
N GLU A 50 6.60 0.10 2.26
CA GLU A 50 6.19 -0.55 3.50
C GLU A 50 6.57 -2.04 3.53
N SER A 51 6.59 -2.74 2.39
CA SER A 51 6.97 -4.15 2.32
C SER A 51 8.45 -4.41 2.65
N ILE A 52 9.32 -3.43 2.38
CA ILE A 52 10.75 -3.48 2.74
C ILE A 52 10.95 -3.01 4.19
N LEU A 53 10.20 -2.01 4.63
CA LEU A 53 10.36 -1.42 5.97
C LEU A 53 9.80 -2.30 7.10
N TRP A 54 8.67 -2.98 6.87
CA TRP A 54 7.95 -3.72 7.92
C TRP A 54 7.87 -5.21 7.61
N LYS A 55 8.50 -6.03 8.46
CA LYS A 55 8.51 -7.50 8.38
C LYS A 55 7.12 -8.16 8.55
N ILE A 56 6.10 -7.41 8.98
CA ILE A 56 4.80 -7.92 9.41
C ILE A 56 3.75 -7.95 8.28
N LEU A 57 3.89 -7.13 7.24
CA LEU A 57 2.80 -6.92 6.29
C LEU A 57 2.64 -8.02 5.24
N VAL A 58 3.65 -8.88 5.07
CA VAL A 58 3.63 -9.92 4.03
C VAL A 58 3.79 -11.26 4.73
N SER A 59 2.65 -11.86 5.08
CA SER A 59 2.60 -13.24 5.53
C SER A 59 3.05 -14.13 4.37
N GLU A 60 4.06 -14.98 4.60
CA GLU A 60 4.38 -15.99 3.60
C GLU A 60 3.15 -16.87 3.38
N PRO A 61 2.75 -17.14 2.12
CA PRO A 61 1.76 -18.16 1.88
C PRO A 61 2.33 -19.46 2.45
N LYS A 62 1.65 -20.02 3.46
CA LYS A 62 1.98 -21.35 4.00
C LYS A 62 2.02 -22.31 2.82
N LYS A 63 3.21 -22.80 2.47
CA LYS A 63 3.37 -23.98 1.63
C LYS A 63 2.85 -25.17 2.44
N ASN A 64 1.55 -25.46 2.36
CA ASN A 64 1.07 -26.78 2.73
C ASN A 64 1.62 -27.77 1.70
N CYS A 65 2.32 -28.78 2.21
CA CYS A 65 2.98 -29.82 1.44
C CYS A 65 1.97 -30.73 0.73
N GLN A 66 2.23 -30.95 -0.57
CA GLN A 66 2.05 -32.15 -1.39
C GLN A 66 0.72 -32.91 -1.34
N ASP A 67 0.05 -33.00 -2.50
CA ASP A 67 -0.34 -34.29 -3.07
C ASP A 67 0.05 -34.31 -4.55
N LYS A 68 0.84 -35.32 -4.92
CA LYS A 68 1.14 -35.69 -6.30
C LYS A 68 -0.08 -36.41 -6.85
N GLU A 69 -0.48 -36.14 -8.09
CA GLU A 69 -0.97 -37.20 -8.96
C GLU A 69 -0.81 -36.84 -10.44
N ASP A 70 -0.35 -37.86 -11.14
CA ASP A 70 0.16 -37.92 -12.49
C ASP A 70 -0.92 -37.79 -13.57
N GLN A 71 -0.49 -37.26 -14.73
CA GLN A 71 -0.80 -37.72 -16.09
C GLN A 71 -2.27 -37.93 -16.51
N THR A 72 -2.69 -37.16 -17.53
CA THR A 72 -3.23 -37.67 -18.82
C THR A 72 -3.09 -36.51 -19.84
N ARG A 73 -2.16 -36.60 -20.83
CA ARG A 73 -2.41 -36.89 -22.28
C ARG A 73 -3.62 -36.11 -22.86
N MET A 74 -3.68 -35.55 -24.07
CA MET A 74 -2.88 -35.60 -25.30
C MET A 74 -3.46 -34.51 -26.25
N VAL A 75 -2.58 -33.84 -26.99
CA VAL A 75 -2.65 -33.55 -28.44
C VAL A 75 -3.77 -32.66 -29.02
N LEU A 76 -3.31 -31.47 -29.44
CA LEU A 76 -3.48 -30.75 -30.73
C LEU A 76 -4.79 -30.88 -31.54
N SER A 77 -5.34 -29.74 -31.96
CA SER A 77 -5.68 -29.52 -33.37
C SER A 77 -5.91 -28.03 -33.66
N ASP A 78 -5.16 -27.52 -34.65
CA ASP A 78 -5.48 -26.32 -35.42
C ASP A 78 -6.93 -26.38 -35.95
N ASN A 79 -7.60 -25.24 -36.01
CA ASN A 79 -8.66 -25.00 -36.97
C ASN A 79 -8.83 -23.49 -37.18
N ASP A 80 -8.17 -23.01 -38.23
CA ASP A 80 -8.67 -21.89 -39.02
C ASP A 80 -10.07 -22.24 -39.55
N ASN A 81 -11.07 -21.42 -39.24
CA ASN A 81 -12.17 -21.22 -40.17
C ASN A 81 -12.80 -19.83 -40.05
N LYS A 82 -13.00 -19.31 -41.25
CA LYS A 82 -13.37 -17.97 -41.66
C LYS A 82 -14.90 -17.79 -41.63
N ASP A 83 -15.29 -16.52 -41.56
CA ASP A 83 -16.56 -15.93 -42.04
C ASP A 83 -17.87 -16.28 -41.30
N ARG A 84 -18.50 -15.25 -40.71
CA ARG A 84 -19.92 -14.91 -40.93
C ARG A 84 -20.28 -13.53 -40.39
N ASP A 85 -20.76 -12.72 -41.32
CA ASP A 85 -21.38 -11.40 -41.16
C ASP A 85 -22.70 -11.46 -40.38
N GLY A 86 -23.10 -10.34 -39.77
CA GLY A 86 -24.45 -10.18 -39.20
C GLY A 86 -24.58 -9.04 -38.20
N ASP A 87 -24.91 -7.87 -38.74
CA ASP A 87 -25.33 -6.60 -38.13
C ASP A 87 -26.23 -6.70 -36.89
N THR A 88 -26.10 -5.77 -35.93
CA THR A 88 -27.22 -4.97 -35.37
C THR A 88 -26.66 -3.87 -34.46
N GLU A 89 -27.09 -2.65 -34.78
CA GLU A 89 -26.86 -1.37 -34.15
C GLU A 89 -27.69 -1.22 -32.86
N GLU A 90 -27.08 -0.89 -31.72
CA GLU A 90 -27.81 -0.27 -30.61
C GLU A 90 -26.89 0.66 -29.78
N THR A 91 -27.10 1.95 -30.05
CA THR A 91 -27.00 3.11 -29.16
C THR A 91 -26.59 2.84 -27.71
N LEU A 92 -25.38 3.26 -27.31
CA LEU A 92 -25.09 3.49 -25.90
C LEU A 92 -24.36 4.83 -25.69
N GLU A 93 -24.99 5.61 -24.85
CA GLU A 93 -24.68 6.97 -24.44
C GLU A 93 -23.23 7.11 -23.98
N ARG A 94 -22.58 8.18 -24.45
CA ARG A 94 -21.36 8.72 -23.85
C ARG A 94 -21.68 9.15 -22.42
N ARG A 95 -21.47 8.25 -21.47
CA ARG A 95 -21.29 8.62 -20.07
C ARG A 95 -19.92 9.27 -19.96
N GLU A 96 -19.92 10.57 -19.76
CA GLU A 96 -18.82 11.28 -19.15
C GLU A 96 -18.52 10.55 -17.83
N THR A 97 -17.37 9.88 -17.77
CA THR A 97 -16.83 9.37 -16.52
C THR A 97 -16.46 10.58 -15.69
N GLU A 98 -17.43 11.08 -14.92
CA GLU A 98 -17.14 11.83 -13.71
C GLU A 98 -16.27 10.91 -12.86
N ASP A 99 -15.01 11.31 -12.77
CA ASP A 99 -13.95 10.68 -12.01
C ASP A 99 -14.38 10.72 -10.54
N GLU A 100 -15.18 9.72 -10.16
CA GLU A 100 -15.61 9.45 -8.79
C GLU A 100 -14.35 9.21 -7.97
N SER A 101 -13.84 10.32 -7.45
CA SER A 101 -12.76 10.37 -6.48
C SER A 101 -13.05 9.28 -5.47
N SER A 102 -12.17 8.29 -5.41
CA SER A 102 -12.30 7.19 -4.47
C SER A 102 -12.70 7.77 -3.10
N PRO A 103 -13.81 7.33 -2.48
CA PRO A 103 -14.22 7.81 -1.19
C PRO A 103 -13.21 7.26 -0.19
N SER A 104 -12.08 7.96 -0.09
CA SER A 104 -11.25 7.97 1.09
C SER A 104 -12.24 8.21 2.21
N LYS A 105 -12.44 7.20 3.06
CA LYS A 105 -13.09 7.33 4.37
C LYS A 105 -12.35 8.43 5.13
N LYS A 106 -12.63 9.69 4.80
CA LYS A 106 -12.50 10.84 5.68
C LYS A 106 -13.63 10.65 6.67
N MET A 107 -13.46 9.64 7.51
CA MET A 107 -14.32 9.41 8.66
C MET A 107 -14.42 10.74 9.39
N LYS A 108 -15.63 11.08 9.84
CA LYS A 108 -16.04 12.36 10.45
C LYS A 108 -15.24 12.71 11.73
N ILE A 109 -13.93 12.80 11.65
CA ILE A 109 -13.04 13.19 12.74
C ILE A 109 -12.83 14.72 12.68
N ASP A 110 -13.04 15.33 11.50
CA ASP A 110 -12.82 16.75 11.24
C ASP A 110 -13.81 17.68 11.99
N GLY A 111 -14.89 17.14 12.56
CA GLY A 111 -15.86 17.91 13.35
C GLY A 111 -15.40 18.24 14.78
N TRP A 112 -14.47 17.47 15.35
CA TRP A 112 -14.09 17.62 16.77
C TRP A 112 -12.89 18.54 16.99
N THR A 113 -12.13 18.88 15.94
CA THR A 113 -10.75 19.42 16.09
C THR A 113 -10.51 20.81 15.50
N ARG A 114 -11.48 21.41 14.80
CA ARG A 114 -11.29 22.72 14.16
C ARG A 114 -11.49 23.88 15.13
N GLU A 115 -12.46 23.78 16.03
CA GLU A 115 -12.91 24.91 16.87
C GLU A 115 -12.29 24.95 18.28
N GLU A 116 -11.52 23.93 18.67
CA GLU A 116 -10.96 23.87 20.02
C GLU A 116 -9.70 24.72 20.18
N THR A 117 -9.57 25.34 21.36
CA THR A 117 -8.39 26.10 21.74
C THR A 117 -7.21 25.17 22.04
N ASN A 118 -6.00 25.67 21.86
CA ASN A 118 -4.76 24.90 22.04
C ASN A 118 -4.63 24.29 23.45
N GLU A 119 -5.15 24.98 24.46
CA GLU A 119 -5.14 24.53 25.85
C GLU A 119 -6.09 23.35 26.10
N VAL A 120 -7.28 23.38 25.48
CA VAL A 120 -8.26 22.29 25.58
C VAL A 120 -7.70 21.03 24.93
N LEU A 121 -7.04 21.16 23.78
CA LEU A 121 -6.37 20.06 23.11
C LEU A 121 -5.24 19.48 23.95
N HIS A 122 -4.45 20.33 24.63
CA HIS A 122 -3.38 19.87 25.52
C HIS A 122 -3.93 19.14 26.75
N ARG A 123 -5.03 19.64 27.35
CA ARG A 123 -5.71 18.96 28.46
C ARG A 123 -6.22 17.57 28.07
N ARG A 124 -6.88 17.46 26.91
CA ARG A 124 -7.32 16.15 26.38
C ARG A 124 -6.16 15.21 26.10
N LEU A 125 -5.05 15.74 25.61
CA LEU A 125 -3.84 14.93 25.47
C LEU A 125 -3.35 14.42 26.82
N ALA A 126 -3.41 15.23 27.88
CA ALA A 126 -3.00 14.80 29.23
C ALA A 126 -3.90 13.71 29.81
N GLU A 127 -5.19 13.70 29.48
CA GLU A 127 -6.13 12.64 29.87
C GLU A 127 -5.83 11.30 29.18
N ILE A 128 -5.45 11.35 27.90
CA ILE A 128 -5.18 10.17 27.07
C ILE A 128 -3.75 9.64 27.28
N ASP A 129 -2.78 10.54 27.31
CA ASP A 129 -1.35 10.26 27.32
C ASP A 129 -0.59 11.34 28.12
N PRO A 130 -0.52 11.19 29.46
CA PRO A 130 0.11 12.17 30.32
C PRO A 130 1.62 12.31 30.06
N GLU A 131 2.28 11.25 29.59
CA GLU A 131 3.72 11.26 29.28
C GLU A 131 4.01 12.18 28.08
N MET A 132 3.24 12.03 26.99
CA MET A 132 3.38 12.90 25.82
C MET A 132 2.92 14.33 26.09
N ALA A 133 1.91 14.53 26.94
CA ALA A 133 1.44 15.86 27.32
C ALA A 133 2.52 16.67 28.06
N GLN A 134 3.31 16.02 28.93
CA GLN A 134 4.43 16.67 29.62
C GLN A 134 5.54 17.09 28.65
N ARG A 135 5.75 16.31 27.58
CA ARG A 135 6.79 16.58 26.58
C ARG A 135 6.38 17.62 25.53
N LEU A 136 5.09 17.76 25.25
CA LEU A 136 4.57 18.64 24.20
C LEU A 136 4.04 19.96 24.77
N HIS A 137 4.56 21.08 24.26
CA HIS A 137 4.02 22.39 24.57
C HIS A 137 2.61 22.56 23.97
N PRO A 138 1.65 23.23 24.67
CA PRO A 138 0.27 23.43 24.19
C PRO A 138 0.17 24.07 22.79
N ASN A 139 1.14 24.91 22.42
CA ASN A 139 1.16 25.55 21.10
C ASN A 139 1.50 24.59 19.94
N ASN A 140 1.94 23.36 20.22
CA ASN A 140 2.27 22.37 19.19
C ASN A 140 1.03 21.59 18.72
N ARG A 141 0.01 22.34 18.25
CA ARG A 141 -1.32 21.85 17.89
C ARG A 141 -1.26 20.63 16.97
N ARG A 142 -0.38 20.62 15.96
CA ARG A 142 -0.24 19.50 15.02
C ARG A 142 0.16 18.19 15.70
N LYS A 143 1.14 18.23 16.62
CA LYS A 143 1.60 17.02 17.32
C LYS A 143 0.56 16.52 18.32
N ILE A 144 -0.10 17.45 19.02
CA ILE A 144 -1.18 17.15 19.95
C ILE A 144 -2.34 16.46 19.21
N LEU A 145 -2.83 17.07 18.14
CA LEU A 145 -3.91 16.51 17.30
C LEU A 145 -3.54 15.13 16.74
N LYS A 146 -2.32 14.97 16.20
CA LYS A 146 -1.87 13.69 15.66
C LYS A 146 -1.91 12.58 16.73
N ARG A 147 -1.54 12.90 17.98
CA ARG A 147 -1.56 11.94 19.08
C ARG A 147 -2.98 11.58 19.52
N ILE A 148 -3.86 12.57 19.67
CA ILE A 148 -5.28 12.37 20.01
C ILE A 148 -5.98 11.52 18.95
N ILE A 149 -5.82 11.86 17.67
CA ILE A 149 -6.43 11.11 16.55
C ILE A 149 -5.90 9.67 16.52
N LYS A 150 -4.59 9.48 16.70
CA LYS A 150 -3.98 8.14 16.76
C LYS A 150 -4.56 7.29 17.88
N PHE A 151 -4.79 7.86 19.05
CA PHE A 151 -5.38 7.14 20.17
C PHE A 151 -6.83 6.75 19.90
N ASN A 152 -7.66 7.69 19.45
CA ASN A 152 -9.07 7.42 19.16
C ASN A 152 -9.23 6.38 18.04
N PHE A 153 -8.35 6.40 17.04
CA PHE A 153 -8.33 5.38 15.99
C PHE A 153 -8.01 3.99 16.54
N ASN A 154 -7.06 3.88 17.48
CA ASN A 154 -6.70 2.62 18.11
C ASN A 154 -7.81 2.08 19.03
N MET A 155 -8.55 2.98 19.69
CA MET A 155 -9.67 2.63 20.56
C MET A 155 -10.88 2.08 19.78
N ILE A 156 -11.10 2.51 18.54
CA ILE A 156 -12.20 1.99 17.69
C ILE A 156 -11.88 0.57 17.16
N LEU A 157 -10.61 0.18 17.13
CA LEU A 157 -10.14 -1.10 16.58
C LEU A 157 -9.97 -2.20 17.64
N THR A 158 -10.28 -1.92 18.91
CA THR A 158 -10.20 -2.87 20.04
C THR A 158 -11.59 -3.24 20.51
#